data_AF-A0A948C754-F1
#
_entry.id   AF-A0A948C754-F1
#
_cell.length_a   1.000
_cell.length_b   1.000
_cell.length_c   1.000
_cell.angle_alpha   90.00
_cell.angle_beta   90.00
_cell.angle_gamma   90.00
#
_symmetry.space_group_name_H-M   'P 1'
#
loop_
_entity.id
_entity.type
_entity.pdbx_description
1 polymer ?
#
loop_
_entity_poly.entity_id
_entity_poly.type
_entity_poly.pdbx_seq_one_letter_code
_entity_poly.pdbx_strand_id
1 'polypeptide(L)' 'MPTSELLDDIKDIDDEILNKVILCEVTGKPFRFIKQELDFYRKYDLPLPRRCRDQRHLDRMKFKHPRKLWDRSCQKC' A
#
# COMPACT_ATOMS: atom_id res chain seq x y z
N MET A 1 12.51 -9.96 5.76
CA MET A 1 13.61 -9.18 5.13
C MET A 1 13.27 -7.70 5.22
N PRO A 2 14.25 -6.79 5.34
CA PRO A 2 14.00 -5.36 5.25
C PRO A 2 13.50 -5.02 3.84
N THR A 3 12.59 -4.05 3.76
CA THR A 3 11.84 -3.73 2.53
C THR A 3 12.70 -3.12 1.43
N SER A 4 13.93 -2.74 1.76
CA SER A 4 14.94 -2.11 0.90
C SER A 4 15.48 -3.02 -0.21
N GLU A 5 15.21 -4.33 -0.16
CA GLU A 5 15.67 -5.32 -1.16
C GLU A 5 14.62 -5.65 -2.22
N LEU A 6 13.44 -5.02 -2.18
CA LEU A 6 12.44 -5.20 -3.23
C LEU A 6 12.89 -4.44 -4.47
N LEU A 7 13.23 -5.21 -5.51
CA LEU A 7 13.49 -4.72 -6.87
C LEU A 7 12.30 -3.88 -7.35
N ASP A 8 12.61 -2.78 -8.03
CA ASP A 8 11.60 -1.81 -8.49
C ASP A 8 10.76 -2.35 -9.65
N ASP A 9 11.28 -3.33 -10.40
CA ASP A 9 10.61 -3.94 -11.54
C ASP A 9 9.92 -5.27 -11.20
N ILE A 10 8.63 -5.39 -11.51
CA ILE A 10 7.83 -6.59 -11.21
C ILE A 10 8.21 -7.84 -12.03
N LYS A 11 8.98 -7.65 -13.10
CA LYS A 11 9.41 -8.72 -14.02
C LYS A 11 10.54 -9.56 -13.45
N ASP A 12 11.32 -9.01 -12.53
CA ASP A 12 12.46 -9.68 -11.88
C ASP A 12 12.06 -10.36 -10.55
N ILE A 13 10.78 -10.28 -10.22
CA ILE A 13 10.26 -10.81 -8.96
C ILE A 13 9.77 -12.24 -9.17
N ASP A 14 10.50 -13.17 -8.56
CA ASP A 14 10.13 -14.58 -8.55
C ASP A 14 8.97 -14.88 -7.58
N ASP A 15 8.24 -15.98 -7.85
CA ASP A 15 7.09 -16.42 -7.07
C ASP A 15 7.44 -16.79 -5.62
N GLU A 16 8.73 -16.95 -5.31
CA GLU A 16 9.24 -17.16 -3.96
C GLU A 16 8.83 -16.08 -2.95
N ILE A 17 8.50 -14.87 -3.42
CA ILE A 17 8.02 -13.78 -2.56
C ILE A 17 6.74 -14.18 -1.79
N LEU A 18 5.95 -15.12 -2.31
CA LEU A 18 4.74 -15.63 -1.65
C LEU A 18 5.02 -16.32 -0.31
N ASN A 19 6.19 -16.94 -0.18
CA ASN A 19 6.59 -17.66 1.04
C ASN A 19 7.43 -16.79 1.98
N LYS A 20 7.88 -15.61 1.52
CA LYS A 20 8.74 -14.71 2.29
C LYS A 20 7.89 -13.75 3.13
N VAL A 21 8.35 -13.51 4.36
CA VAL A 21 7.76 -12.53 5.27
C VAL A 21 8.45 -11.18 5.08
N ILE A 22 7.68 -10.19 4.66
CA ILE A 22 8.14 -8.83 4.40
C ILE A 22 7.75 -7.95 5.58
N LEU A 23 8.66 -7.09 6.03
CA LEU A 23 8.37 -6.12 7.08
C LEU A 23 7.88 -4.81 6.43
N CYS A 24 6.84 -4.22 7.02
CA CYS A 24 6.37 -2.90 6.60
C CYS A 24 7.37 -1.82 7.01
N GLU A 25 7.78 -0.95 6.09
CA GLU A 25 8.71 0.17 6.36
C GLU A 25 8.21 1.11 7.47
N VAL A 26 6.89 1.28 7.59
CA VAL A 26 6.28 2.28 8.48
C VAL A 26 5.95 1.70 9.85
N THR A 27 5.41 0.49 9.89
CA THR A 27 4.88 -0.10 11.13
C THR A 27 5.74 -1.24 11.68
N GLY A 28 6.75 -1.71 10.93
CA GLY A 28 7.56 -2.87 11.28
C GLY A 28 6.77 -4.18 11.33
N LYS A 29 5.48 -4.17 10.95
CA LYS A 29 4.62 -5.35 11.02
C LYS A 29 4.98 -6.33 9.89
N PRO A 30 5.13 -7.63 10.20
CA PRO A 30 5.32 -8.65 9.18
C PRO A 30 4.04 -8.85 8.38
N PHE A 31 4.16 -8.90 7.06
CA PHE A 31 3.08 -9.23 6.14
C PHE A 31 3.58 -10.12 5.01
N ARG A 32 2.64 -10.80 4.35
CA ARG A 32 2.90 -11.69 3.20
C ARG A 32 1.98 -11.31 2.05
N PHE A 33 2.45 -11.49 0.82
CA PHE A 33 1.62 -11.35 -0.37
C PHE A 33 0.87 -12.64 -0.68
N ILE A 34 -0.28 -12.50 -1.33
CA ILE A 34 -1.07 -13.63 -1.84
C ILE A 34 -0.88 -13.72 -3.35
N LYS A 35 -1.00 -14.92 -3.95
CA LYS A 35 -0.93 -15.14 -5.40
C LYS A 35 -1.78 -14.15 -6.20
N GLN A 36 -3.01 -13.92 -5.74
CA GLN A 36 -3.95 -12.98 -6.37
C GLN A 36 -3.45 -11.54 -6.35
N GLU A 37 -2.75 -11.13 -5.29
CA GLU A 37 -2.16 -9.78 -5.23
C GLU A 37 -0.98 -9.68 -6.20
N LEU A 38 -0.09 -10.67 -6.24
CA LEU A 38 1.04 -10.68 -7.18
C LEU A 38 0.57 -10.68 -8.64
N ASP A 39 -0.42 -11.50 -8.98
CA ASP A 39 -0.99 -11.56 -10.33
C ASP A 39 -1.65 -10.22 -10.72
N PHE A 40 -2.33 -9.56 -9.77
CA PHE A 40 -2.84 -8.21 -9.99
C PHE A 40 -1.70 -7.25 -10.34
N TYR A 41 -0.63 -7.17 -9.55
CA TYR A 41 0.46 -6.25 -9.84
C TYR A 41 1.16 -6.59 -11.17
N ARG A 42 1.37 -7.88 -11.49
CA ARG A 42 1.95 -8.32 -12.76
C ARG A 42 1.09 -7.93 -13.96
N LYS A 43 -0.22 -8.14 -13.86
CA LYS A 43 -1.17 -7.82 -14.94
C LYS A 43 -1.21 -6.33 -15.27
N TYR A 44 -0.99 -5.47 -14.27
CA TYR A 44 -0.99 -4.02 -14.45
C TYR A 44 0.41 -3.41 -14.56
N ASP A 45 1.47 -4.24 -14.62
CA ASP A 45 2.89 -3.81 -14.65
C ASP A 45 3.21 -2.78 -13.55
N LEU A 46 2.65 -3.01 -12.35
CA LEU A 46 2.79 -2.11 -11.21
C LEU A 46 3.88 -2.62 -10.26
N PRO A 47 4.72 -1.74 -9.68
CA PRO A 47 5.71 -2.15 -8.70
C PRO A 47 5.04 -2.68 -7.42
N LEU A 48 5.69 -3.63 -6.76
CA LEU A 48 5.18 -4.17 -5.50
C LEU A 48 5.24 -3.12 -4.38
N PRO A 49 4.17 -2.99 -3.58
CA PRO A 49 4.15 -2.01 -2.52
C PRO A 49 5.07 -2.42 -1.36
N ARG A 50 5.94 -1.50 -0.95
CA ARG A 50 6.78 -1.62 0.27
C ARG A 50 5.96 -1.47 1.57
N ARG A 51 4.73 -0.97 1.46
CA ARG A 51 3.81 -0.77 2.59
C ARG A 51 2.79 -1.90 2.69
N CYS A 52 2.51 -2.33 3.91
CA CYS A 52 1.45 -3.31 4.17
C CYS A 52 0.07 -2.79 3.74
N ARG A 53 -0.87 -3.72 3.51
CA ARG A 53 -2.24 -3.42 3.06
C ARG A 53 -2.95 -2.38 3.93
N ASP A 54 -2.79 -2.49 5.25
CA ASP A 54 -3.41 -1.57 6.21
C ASP A 54 -2.83 -0.17 6.10
N GLN A 55 -1.51 -0.04 5.97
CA GLN A 55 -0.87 1.26 5.83
C GLN A 55 -1.28 1.94 4.52
N ARG A 56 -1.33 1.20 3.41
CA ARG A 56 -1.87 1.70 2.13
C ARG A 56 -3.33 2.12 2.24
N HIS A 57 -4.12 1.41 3.05
CA HIS A 57 -5.50 1.79 3.30
C HIS A 57 -5.57 3.10 4.09
N LEU A 58 -4.78 3.24 5.15
CA LEU A 58 -4.70 4.47 5.95
C LEU A 58 -4.22 5.67 5.13
N ASP A 59 -3.20 5.49 4.29
CA ASP A 59 -2.71 6.54 3.39
C ASP A 59 -3.83 7.02 2.46
N ARG A 60 -4.57 6.09 1.85
CA ARG A 60 -5.77 6.42 1.04
C ARG A 60 -6.85 7.13 1.84
N MET A 61 -7.07 6.75 3.09
CA MET A 61 -8.04 7.44 3.96
C MET A 61 -7.57 8.85 4.32
N LYS A 62 -6.27 9.08 4.44
CA LYS A 62 -5.70 10.40 4.73
C LYS A 62 -5.87 11.39 3.57
N PHE A 63 -5.89 10.90 2.33
CA PHE A 63 -6.21 11.72 1.15
C PHE A 63 -7.69 12.11 1.05
N LYS A 64 -8.59 11.46 1.81
CA LYS A 64 -9.99 11.87 1.83
C LYS A 64 -10.11 13.20 2.56
N HIS A 65 -11.04 14.02 2.06
CA HIS A 65 -11.41 15.25 2.75
C HIS A 65 -11.80 14.94 4.21
N PRO A 66 -11.35 15.76 5.17
CA PRO A 66 -11.70 15.55 6.56
C PRO A 66 -13.22 15.58 6.69
N ARG A 67 -13.78 14.65 7.47
CA ARG A 67 -15.20 14.66 7.85
C ARG A 67 -15.44 15.74 8.92
N LYS A 68 -15.09 16.98 8.60
CA LYS A 68 -15.28 18.14 9.45
C LYS A 68 -16.28 19.06 8.76
N LEU A 69 -17.36 19.36 9.45
CA LEU A 69 -18.26 20.45 9.07
C LEU A 69 -17.53 21.75 9.39
N TRP A 70 -17.42 22.61 8.39
CA TRP A 70 -16.85 23.94 8.56
C TRP A 70 -17.99 24.87 8.92
N ASP A 71 -17.86 25.53 10.07
CA ASP A 71 -18.76 26.61 10.41
C ASP A 71 -18.55 27.75 9.40
N ARG A 72 -19.63 28.19 8.78
CA ARG A 72 -19.63 29.26 7.79
C ARG A 72 -20.87 30.10 7.98
N SER A 73 -20.72 31.42 8.05
CA SER A 73 -21.85 32.35 7.98
C SER A 73 -22.48 32.27 6.59
N CYS A 74 -23.80 32.09 6.54
CA CYS A 74 -24.54 32.07 5.28
C CYS A 74 -24.33 33.40 4.53
N GLN A 75 -23.93 33.36 3.26
CA GLN A 75 -23.75 34.58 2.45
C GLN A 75 -25.07 35.27 2.06
N LYS A 76 -26.24 34.65 2.30
CA LYS A 76 -27.56 35.15 1.90
C LYS A 76 -28.45 35.57 3.09
N CYS A 77 -27.91 35.60 4.31
CA CYS A 77 -28.64 36.00 5.51
C CYS A 77 -27.93 37.20 6.16
#